data_AF-A0A3N6MZ10-F1
#
_entry.id   AF-A0A3N6MZ10-F1
#
_cell.length_a   1.000
_cell.length_b   1.000
_cell.length_c   1.000
_cell.angle_alpha   90.00
_cell.angle_beta   90.00
_cell.angle_gamma   90.00
#
_symmetry.space_group_name_H-M   'P 1'
#
loop_
_entity.id
_entity.type
_entity.pdbx_description
1 polymer ?
#
loop_
_entity_poly.entity_id
_entity_poly.type
_entity_poly.pdbx_seq_one_letter_code
_entity_poly.pdbx_strand_id
1 'polypeptide(L)' 'EFRPIDHAHNARINGTLYGQRALSETVFSVIKRTLGDAVRARSWYREFREIVLMCVVYNIKRAVK' A
#
# COMPACT_ATOMS: atom_id res chain seq x y z
N GLU A 1 -7.33 -11.97 -25.99
CA GLU A 1 -6.79 -11.23 -27.14
C GLU A 1 -6.03 -10.02 -26.61
N PHE A 2 -4.73 -9.91 -26.91
CA PHE A 2 -3.91 -8.74 -26.53
C PHE A 2 -4.19 -7.63 -27.54
N ARG A 3 -4.73 -6.49 -27.11
CA ARG A 3 -5.03 -5.38 -28.02
C ARG A 3 -3.77 -4.51 -28.18
N PRO A 4 -3.55 -3.89 -29.34
CA PRO A 4 -2.38 -3.02 -29.58
C PRO A 4 -2.29 -1.83 -28.59
N ILE A 5 -3.41 -1.41 -28.02
CA ILE A 5 -3.45 -0.38 -26.96
C ILE A 5 -2.80 -0.83 -25.64
N ASP A 6 -2.80 -2.13 -25.35
CA ASP A 6 -2.21 -2.69 -24.12
C ASP A 6 -0.68 -2.64 -24.18
N HIS A 7 -0.10 -2.71 -25.40
CA HIS A 7 1.34 -2.57 -25.62
C HIS A 7 1.84 -1.13 -25.38
N ALA A 8 1.06 -0.13 -25.78
CA ALA A 8 1.39 1.29 -25.56
C ALA A 8 1.36 1.68 -24.07
N HIS A 9 0.49 1.04 -23.28
CA HIS A 9 0.41 1.29 -21.84
C HIS A 9 1.63 0.73 -21.10
N ASN A 10 2.08 -0.47 -21.47
CA ASN A 10 3.27 -1.11 -20.90
C ASN A 10 4.58 -0.41 -21.27
N ALA A 11 4.64 0.26 -22.43
CA ALA A 11 5.82 0.99 -22.87
C ALA A 11 6.20 2.20 -21.97
N ARG A 12 5.25 2.73 -21.18
CA ARG A 12 5.50 3.83 -20.23
C ARG A 12 5.84 3.35 -18.81
N ILE A 13 5.73 2.04 -18.55
CA ILE A 13 5.97 1.48 -17.24
C ILE A 13 7.47 1.32 -17.04
N ASN A 14 8.05 2.17 -16.19
CA ASN A 14 9.44 2.01 -15.74
C ASN A 14 9.55 0.72 -14.92
N GLY A 15 10.20 -0.32 -15.45
CA GLY A 15 10.27 -1.65 -14.80
C GLY A 15 10.86 -1.63 -13.39
N THR A 16 11.83 -0.75 -13.13
CA THR A 16 12.43 -0.55 -11.80
C THR A 16 11.45 0.06 -10.80
N LEU A 17 10.59 0.99 -11.24
CA LEU A 17 9.56 1.61 -10.42
C LEU A 17 8.36 0.66 -10.24
N TYR A 18 8.02 -0.12 -11.27
CA TYR A 18 6.92 -1.06 -11.24
C TYR A 18 7.15 -2.20 -10.23
N GLY A 19 8.40 -2.68 -10.10
CA GLY A 19 8.77 -3.67 -9.08
C GLY A 19 8.50 -3.21 -7.63
N GLN A 20 8.49 -1.89 -7.37
CA GLN A 20 8.20 -1.35 -6.05
C GLN A 20 6.71 -1.46 -5.68
N ARG A 21 5.82 -1.61 -6.67
CA ARG A 21 4.38 -1.80 -6.42
C ARG A 21 4.12 -3.06 -5.61
N ALA A 22 4.73 -4.18 -6.01
CA ALA A 22 4.56 -5.45 -5.32
C ALA A 22 5.05 -5.39 -3.86
N LEU A 23 6.12 -4.63 -3.59
CA LEU A 23 6.62 -4.39 -2.24
C LEU A 23 5.63 -3.57 -1.42
N SER A 24 5.12 -2.48 -2.00
CA SER A 24 4.10 -1.63 -1.37
C SER A 24 2.83 -2.41 -1.04
N GLU A 25 2.30 -3.18 -2.00
CA GLU A 25 1.13 -4.06 -1.83
C GLU A 25 1.35 -5.09 -0.71
N THR A 26 2.55 -5.67 -0.63
CA THR A 26 2.93 -6.61 0.44
C THR A 26 2.92 -5.94 1.81
N VAL A 27 3.53 -4.75 1.94
CA VAL A 27 3.54 -3.99 3.20
C VAL A 27 2.12 -3.65 3.64
N PHE A 28 1.28 -3.13 2.75
CA PHE A 28 -0.12 -2.83 3.07
C PHE A 28 -0.91 -4.07 3.46
N SER A 29 -0.68 -5.21 2.80
CA SER A 29 -1.31 -6.48 3.16
C SER A 29 -0.94 -6.93 4.58
N VAL A 30 0.34 -6.80 4.96
CA VAL A 30 0.82 -7.15 6.31
C VAL A 30 0.23 -6.20 7.37
N ILE A 31 0.19 -4.90 7.09
CA ILE A 31 -0.42 -3.91 7.98
C ILE A 31 -1.87 -4.28 8.28
N LYS A 32 -2.67 -4.55 7.24
CA LYS A 32 -4.10 -4.89 7.40
C LYS A 32 -4.32 -6.20 8.15
N ARG A 33 -3.47 -7.21 7.95
CA ARG A 33 -3.53 -8.48 8.70
C ARG A 33 -3.14 -8.34 10.17
N THR A 34 -2.23 -7.43 10.51
CA THR A 34 -1.68 -7.30 11.87
C THR A 34 -2.37 -6.25 12.73
N LEU A 35 -2.90 -5.18 12.12
CA LEU A 35 -3.49 -4.03 12.80
C LEU A 35 -4.99 -3.87 12.51
N GLY A 36 -5.53 -4.62 11.54
CA GLY A 36 -6.94 -4.58 11.14
C GLY A 36 -7.13 -3.94 9.77
N ASP A 37 -8.17 -4.38 9.05
CA ASP A 37 -8.50 -3.92 7.69
C ASP A 37 -9.49 -2.75 7.68
N ALA A 38 -10.28 -2.58 8.75
CA ALA A 38 -11.34 -1.57 8.82
C ALA A 38 -10.92 -0.36 9.65
N VAL A 39 -11.15 0.83 9.09
CA VAL A 39 -11.00 2.11 9.79
C VAL A 39 -12.33 2.40 10.53
N ARG A 40 -12.26 2.74 11.81
CA ARG A 40 -13.44 2.89 12.69
C ARG A 40 -13.85 4.34 12.93
N ALA A 41 -13.11 5.31 12.40
CA ALA A 41 -13.41 6.71 12.64
C ALA A 41 -14.52 7.22 11.71
N ARG A 42 -15.40 8.08 12.24
CA ARG A 42 -16.48 8.69 11.44
C ARG A 42 -16.13 10.07 10.86
N SER A 43 -14.95 10.59 11.18
CA SER A 43 -14.49 11.90 10.72
C SER A 43 -13.29 11.71 9.82
N TRP A 44 -13.31 12.35 8.64
CA TRP A 44 -12.28 12.23 7.61
C TRP A 44 -10.85 12.45 8.14
N TYR A 45 -10.66 13.45 9.01
CA TYR A 45 -9.34 13.72 9.61
C TYR A 45 -8.87 12.58 10.53
N ARG A 46 -9.81 11.93 11.23
CA ARG A 46 -9.50 10.79 12.10
C ARG A 46 -9.24 9.52 11.31
N GLU A 47 -9.94 9.31 10.19
CA GLU A 47 -9.67 8.21 9.25
C GLU A 47 -8.24 8.29 8.71
N PHE A 48 -7.84 9.48 8.25
CA PHE A 48 -6.47 9.71 7.78
C PHE A 48 -5.43 9.43 8.87
N ARG A 49 -5.67 9.94 10.08
CA ARG A 49 -4.78 9.70 11.22
C ARG A 49 -4.70 8.24 11.61
N GLU A 50 -5.80 7.49 11.54
CA GLU A 50 -5.83 6.08 11.88
C GLU A 50 -4.97 5.27 10.90
N ILE A 51 -5.06 5.55 9.59
CA ILE A 51 -4.20 4.94 8.58
C ILE A 51 -2.72 5.27 8.81
N VAL A 52 -2.39 6.55 9.04
CA VAL A 52 -1.00 6.98 9.30
C VAL A 52 -0.47 6.32 10.56
N LEU A 53 -1.28 6.25 11.62
CA LEU A 53 -0.90 5.61 12.88
C LEU A 53 -0.63 4.12 12.69
N MET A 54 -1.46 3.40 11.92
CA MET A 54 -1.21 1.99 11.60
C MET A 54 0.15 1.80 10.91
N CYS A 55 0.48 2.65 9.94
CA CYS A 55 1.80 2.63 9.27
C CYS A 55 2.94 2.92 10.25
N VAL A 56 2.80 3.92 11.12
CA VAL A 56 3.82 4.27 12.12
C VAL A 56 4.03 3.12 13.11
N VAL A 57 2.95 2.54 13.65
CA VAL A 57 3.01 1.40 14.57
C VAL A 57 3.67 0.20 13.91
N TYR A 58 3.37 -0.08 12.65
CA TYR A 58 4.04 -1.15 11.90
C TYR A 58 5.55 -0.92 11.79
N ASN A 59 5.97 0.31 11.46
CA ASN A 59 7.40 0.65 11.38
C ASN A 59 8.10 0.54 12.73
N ILE A 60 7.48 1.00 13.83
CA ILE A 60 8.04 0.88 15.18
C ILE A 60 8.17 -0.59 15.58
N LYS A 61 7.13 -1.41 15.37
CA LYS A 61 7.17 -2.86 15.64
C LYS A 61 8.28 -3.56 14.86
N ARG A 62 8.53 -3.11 13.63
CA ARG A 62 9.62 -3.63 12.79
C ARG A 62 11.00 -3.15 13.22
N ALA A 63 11.13 -1.93 13.75
CA ALA A 63 12.39 -1.36 14.21
C ALA A 63 12.84 -1.87 15.59
N VAL A 64 11.88 -2.22 16.45
CA VAL A 64 12.14 -2.78 17.79
C VAL A 64 12.49 -4.28 17.73
N LYS A 65 12.13 -4.95 16.64
CA LYS A 65 12.45 -6.35 16.39
C LYS A 65 13.81 -6.49 15.71
#